data_AF-A0A699YZJ5-F1
#
_entry.id   AF-A0A699YZJ5-F1
#
_cell.length_a   1.000
_cell.length_b   1.000
_cell.length_c   1.000
_cell.angle_alpha   90.00
_cell.angle_beta   90.00
_cell.angle_gamma   90.00
#
_symmetry.space_group_name_H-M   'P 1'
#
loop_
_entity.id
_entity.type
_entity.pdbx_description
1 polymer ?
#
loop_
_entity_poly.entity_id
_entity_poly.type
_entity_poly.pdbx_seq_one_letter_code
_entity_poly.pdbx_strand_id
1 'polypeptide(L)'
;MLVMPRLQQAVLSWEPRQETVAIHTWLHPWLEHLAGPLQQLYPGIRHKLYVALQVNPLAQDMAPFEWVMAWTDCLPEPQMVSLLEGGFFPQWKQ
;
A
#
# COMPACT_ATOMS: atom_id res chain seq x y z
N MET A 1 25.98 9.76 -7.45
CA MET A 1 25.07 8.60 -7.56
C MET A 1 23.66 9.12 -7.28
N LEU A 2 22.74 9.07 -8.26
CA LEU A 2 21.38 9.62 -8.10
C LEU A 2 20.43 8.51 -7.63
N VAL A 3 19.86 8.65 -6.43
CA VAL A 3 18.98 7.65 -5.82
C VAL A 3 17.55 7.76 -6.37
N MET A 4 17.05 8.98 -6.60
CA MET A 4 15.66 9.21 -7.02
C MET A 4 15.25 8.52 -8.33
N PRO A 5 16.05 8.53 -9.42
CA PRO A 5 15.68 7.83 -10.65
C PRO A 5 15.59 6.30 -10.46
N ARG A 6 16.40 5.74 -9.56
CA ARG A 6 16.34 4.30 -9.24
C ARG A 6 15.09 3.96 -8.46
N LEU A 7 14.70 4.80 -7.50
CA LEU A 7 13.46 4.63 -6.75
C LEU A 7 12.24 4.74 -7.66
N GLN A 8 12.22 5.69 -8.60
CA GLN A 8 11.18 5.79 -9.63
C GLN A 8 11.05 4.48 -10.42
N GLN A 9 12.17 3.96 -10.93
CA GLN A 9 12.18 2.73 -11.70
C GLN A 9 11.76 1.50 -10.87
N ALA A 10 12.20 1.42 -9.62
CA ALA A 10 11.79 0.37 -8.69
C ALA A 10 10.27 0.41 -8.45
N VAL A 11 9.69 1.59 -8.19
CA VAL A 11 8.24 1.75 -8.02
C VAL A 11 7.47 1.38 -9.29
N LEU A 12 7.99 1.72 -10.47
CA LEU A 12 7.35 1.39 -11.74
C LEU A 12 7.31 -0.13 -12.00
N SER A 13 8.43 -0.80 -11.72
CA SER A 13 8.58 -2.26 -11.92
C SER A 13 7.97 -3.11 -10.80
N TRP A 14 7.68 -2.51 -9.64
CA TRP A 14 7.12 -3.22 -8.51
C TRP A 14 5.71 -3.74 -8.78
N GLU A 15 5.49 -5.03 -8.57
CA GLU A 15 4.18 -5.69 -8.76
C GLU A 15 3.70 -6.35 -7.45
N PRO A 16 2.71 -5.75 -6.73
CA PRO A 16 2.33 -6.16 -5.38
C PRO A 16 1.86 -7.61 -5.23
N ARG A 17 1.36 -8.24 -6.31
CA ARG A 17 0.90 -9.64 -6.28
C ARG A 17 1.96 -10.66 -6.67
N GLN A 18 3.08 -10.21 -7.23
CA GLN A 18 4.12 -11.09 -7.76
C GLN A 18 5.39 -11.06 -6.91
N GLU A 19 5.61 -9.97 -6.19
CA GLU A 19 6.80 -9.82 -5.36
C GLU A 19 6.60 -10.30 -3.92
N THR A 20 7.65 -10.91 -3.38
CA THR A 20 7.70 -11.39 -2.00
C THR A 20 8.08 -10.29 -1.00
N VAL A 21 8.63 -9.17 -1.48
CA VAL A 21 9.08 -8.05 -0.64
C VAL A 21 8.13 -6.87 -0.83
N ALA A 22 7.59 -6.38 0.29
CA ALA A 22 6.69 -5.24 0.27
C ALA A 22 7.44 -3.94 -0.06
N ILE A 23 6.78 -3.06 -0.81
CA ILE A 23 7.35 -1.79 -1.27
C ILE A 23 7.88 -0.90 -0.14
N HIS A 24 7.24 -0.92 1.03
CA HIS A 24 7.63 -0.07 2.17
C HIS A 24 9.02 -0.45 2.73
N THR A 25 9.45 -1.72 2.61
CA THR A 25 10.71 -2.22 3.17
C THR A 25 11.94 -1.52 2.59
N TRP A 26 11.92 -1.21 1.30
CA TRP A 26 13.00 -0.49 0.62
C TRP A 26 12.72 1.00 0.40
N LEU A 27 11.46 1.44 0.52
CA LEU A 27 11.08 2.85 0.38
C LEU A 27 11.27 3.65 1.68
N HIS A 28 10.95 3.06 2.84
CA HIS A 28 10.99 3.75 4.15
C HIS A 28 12.35 4.35 4.53
N PRO A 29 13.50 3.68 4.30
CA PRO A 29 14.81 4.26 4.64
C PRO A 29 15.10 5.60 3.94
N TRP A 30 14.43 5.87 2.81
CA TRP A 30 14.62 7.11 2.06
C TRP A 30 13.66 8.23 2.49
N LEU A 31 12.66 7.94 3.32
CA LEU A 31 11.72 8.97 3.80
C LEU A 31 12.44 10.06 4.58
N GLU A 32 13.38 9.70 5.45
CA GLU A 32 14.14 10.65 6.28
C GLU A 32 15.00 11.62 5.45
N HIS A 33 15.34 11.25 4.22
CA HIS A 33 16.25 12.02 3.37
C HIS A 33 15.57 12.65 2.16
N LEU A 34 14.50 12.04 1.66
CA LEU A 34 13.87 12.35 0.37
C LEU A 34 12.34 12.46 0.47
N ALA A 35 11.78 12.73 1.66
CA ALA A 35 10.33 12.84 1.87
C ALA A 35 9.63 13.69 0.80
N GLY A 36 10.17 14.88 0.49
CA GLY A 36 9.59 15.77 -0.54
C GLY A 36 9.56 15.13 -1.92
N PRO A 37 10.72 14.77 -2.50
CA PRO A 37 10.78 14.09 -3.80
C PRO A 37 9.98 12.79 -3.88
N LEU A 38 9.86 12.02 -2.80
CA LEU A 38 9.15 10.74 -2.78
C LEU A 38 7.63 10.89 -2.95
N GLN A 39 7.05 12.04 -2.61
CA GLN A 39 5.61 12.28 -2.75
C GLN A 39 5.11 12.06 -4.19
N GLN A 40 5.95 12.29 -5.19
CA GLN A 40 5.60 12.07 -6.60
C GLN A 40 5.35 10.58 -6.94
N LEU A 41 5.83 9.64 -6.13
CA LEU A 41 5.69 8.20 -6.34
C LEU A 41 4.38 7.65 -5.76
N TYR A 42 3.80 8.34 -4.77
CA TYR A 42 2.66 7.84 -4.00
C TYR A 42 1.39 7.55 -4.83
N PRO A 43 1.03 8.34 -5.85
CA PRO A 43 -0.14 8.02 -6.69
C PRO A 43 -0.02 6.66 -7.38
N GLY A 44 1.15 6.33 -7.93
CA GLY A 44 1.40 5.06 -8.60
C GLY A 44 1.37 3.86 -7.64
N ILE A 45 1.99 4.04 -6.45
CA ILE A 45 2.00 3.03 -5.39
C ILE A 45 0.56 2.73 -4.93
N ARG A 46 -0.23 3.78 -4.65
CA ARG A 46 -1.63 3.65 -4.23
C ARG A 46 -2.47 2.91 -5.26
N HIS A 47 -2.31 3.25 -6.54
CA HIS A 47 -3.05 2.59 -7.61
C HIS A 47 -2.72 1.09 -7.68
N LYS A 48 -1.43 0.72 -7.66
CA LYS A 48 -0.99 -0.68 -7.69
C LYS A 48 -1.50 -1.46 -6.47
N LEU A 49 -1.47 -0.87 -5.27
CA LEU A 49 -2.03 -1.47 -4.06
C LEU A 49 -3.55 -1.67 -4.16
N TYR A 50 -4.29 -0.66 -4.65
CA TYR A 50 -5.73 -0.76 -4.84
C TYR A 50 -6.10 -1.90 -5.80
N VAL A 51 -5.42 -2.00 -6.93
CA VAL A 51 -5.63 -3.10 -7.89
C VAL A 51 -5.29 -4.45 -7.26
N ALA A 52 -4.24 -4.51 -6.43
CA ALA A 52 -3.84 -5.73 -5.75
C ALA A 52 -4.80 -6.17 -4.65
N LEU A 53 -5.55 -5.25 -4.05
CA LEU A 53 -6.54 -5.47 -3.01
C LEU A 53 -7.80 -6.20 -3.55
N GLN A 54 -7.66 -7.47 -3.92
CA GLN A 54 -8.80 -8.37 -4.08
C GLN A 54 -8.91 -9.20 -2.81
N VAL A 55 -10.00 -9.01 -2.07
CA VAL A 55 -10.31 -9.83 -0.89
C VAL A 55 -11.16 -11.00 -1.40
N ASN A 56 -10.70 -12.23 -1.16
CA ASN A 56 -11.51 -13.43 -1.39
C ASN A 56 -12.02 -13.95 -0.03
N PRO A 57 -13.29 -13.71 0.33
CA PRO A 57 -13.85 -14.11 1.63
C PRO A 57 -13.79 -15.62 1.87
N LEU A 58 -13.85 -16.43 0.80
CA LEU A 58 -13.81 -17.89 0.87
C LEU A 58 -12.41 -18.44 1.14
N ALA A 59 -11.35 -17.64 0.91
CA ALA A 59 -9.97 -18.04 1.16
C ALA A 59 -9.52 -17.80 2.60
N GLN A 60 -10.35 -17.14 3.44
CA GLN A 60 -9.99 -16.70 4.81
C GLN A 60 -8.67 -15.89 4.87
N ASP A 61 -8.34 -15.19 3.79
CA ASP A 61 -7.14 -14.35 3.77
C ASP A 61 -7.42 -13.05 4.53
N MET A 62 -6.87 -12.95 5.75
CA MET A 62 -6.95 -11.78 6.62
C MET A 62 -5.85 -10.76 6.30
N ALA A 63 -4.88 -11.07 5.43
CA ALA A 63 -3.78 -10.18 5.12
C ALA A 63 -4.25 -8.78 4.65
N PRO A 64 -5.30 -8.63 3.81
CA PRO A 64 -5.80 -7.31 3.44
C PRO A 64 -6.32 -6.50 4.64
N PHE A 65 -6.96 -7.14 5.61
CA PHE A 65 -7.40 -6.49 6.85
C PHE A 65 -6.20 -6.11 7.72
N GLU A 66 -5.23 -7.02 7.89
CA GLU A 66 -3.99 -6.76 8.64
C GLU A 66 -3.19 -5.61 8.03
N TRP A 67 -3.13 -5.51 6.70
CA TRP A 67 -2.46 -4.40 6.03
C TRP A 67 -3.10 -3.07 6.34
N VAL A 68 -4.43 -2.98 6.39
CA VAL A 68 -5.15 -1.74 6.74
C VAL A 68 -4.92 -1.41 8.21
N MET A 69 -5.03 -2.40 9.09
CA MET A 69 -4.82 -2.23 10.53
C MET A 69 -3.37 -1.85 10.89
N ALA A 70 -2.38 -2.19 10.06
CA ALA A 70 -1.00 -1.75 10.27
C ALA A 70 -0.81 -0.22 10.19
N TRP A 71 -1.79 0.53 9.68
CA TRP A 71 -1.74 1.99 9.59
C TRP A 71 -2.57 2.70 10.67
N THR A 72 -3.06 1.99 11.70
CA THR A 72 -3.90 2.58 12.76
C THR A 72 -3.23 3.73 13.49
N ASP A 73 -1.91 3.67 13.63
CA ASP A 73 -1.14 4.70 14.33
C ASP A 73 -0.86 5.93 13.44
N CYS A 74 -1.10 5.81 12.13
CA CYS A 74 -0.79 6.83 11.12
C CYS A 74 -2.05 7.47 10.50
N LEU A 75 -3.18 6.78 10.50
CA LEU A 75 -4.43 7.23 9.87
C LEU A 75 -5.50 7.55 10.94
N PRO A 76 -6.10 8.76 10.94
CA PRO A 76 -7.20 9.08 11.82
C PRO A 76 -8.39 8.14 11.64
N GLU A 77 -9.08 7.81 12.74
CA GLU A 77 -10.21 6.88 12.78
C GLU A 77 -11.26 7.09 11.67
N PRO A 78 -11.72 8.31 11.33
CA PRO A 78 -12.73 8.50 10.28
C PRO A 78 -12.25 8.03 8.90
N GLN A 79 -10.94 8.10 8.63
CA GLN A 79 -10.36 7.64 7.37
C GLN A 79 -10.24 6.11 7.35
N MET A 80 -9.94 5.51 8.50
CA MET A 80 -9.94 4.05 8.66
C MET A 80 -11.32 3.46 8.41
N VAL A 81 -12.36 4.08 8.97
CA VAL A 81 -13.75 3.66 8.80
C VAL A 81 -14.16 3.73 7.33
N SER A 82 -13.85 4.84 6.64
CA SER A 82 -14.17 4.99 5.22
C SER A 82 -13.48 3.94 4.33
N LEU A 83 -12.24 3.56 4.64
CA LEU A 83 -11.52 2.48 3.94
C LEU A 83 -12.20 1.12 4.13
N LEU A 84 -12.60 0.80 5.36
CA LEU A 84 -13.27 -0.47 5.67
C LEU A 84 -14.68 -0.54 5.06
N GLU A 85 -15.43 0.56 5.09
CA GLU A 85 -16.77 0.66 4.50
C GLU A 85 -16.78 0.56 2.97
N GLY A 86 -15.80 1.16 2.29
CA GLY A 86 -15.72 1.13 0.83
C GLY A 86 -15.06 -0.13 0.28
N GLY A 87 -14.03 -0.65 0.96
CA GLY A 87 -13.18 -1.72 0.45
C GLY A 87 -13.46 -3.09 1.05
N PHE A 88 -13.70 -3.17 2.37
CA PHE A 88 -13.72 -4.44 3.11
C PHE A 88 -15.14 -4.99 3.28
N PHE A 89 -16.05 -4.24 3.89
CA PHE A 89 -17.39 -4.73 4.23
C PHE A 89 -18.28 -5.14 3.04
N PRO A 90 -18.24 -4.46 1.87
CA PRO A 90 -19.03 -4.88 0.72
C PRO A 90 -18.62 -6.25 0.19
N GLN A 91 -17.32 -6.57 0.27
CA GLN A 91 -16.77 -7.84 -0.18
C GLN A 91 -17.01 -8.94 0.86
N TRP A 92 -16.99 -8.61 2.16
CA TRP A 92 -17.19 -9.58 3.26
C TRP A 92 -18.63 -10.08 3.41
N LYS A 93 -19.64 -9.29 3.02
CA LYS A 93 -21.07 -9.62 3.21
C LYS A 93 -21.72 -10.34 2.01
N GLN A 94 -20.97 -10.68 0.98
CA GLN A 94 -21.44 -11.44 -0.20
C GLN A 94 -21.02 -12.90 -0.12
#